data_AF-A0A938SGL3-F1
#
_entry.id   AF-A0A938SGL3-F1
#
_cell.length_a   1.000
_cell.length_b   1.000
_cell.length_c   1.000
_cell.angle_alpha   90.00
_cell.angle_beta   90.00
_cell.angle_gamma   90.00
#
_symmetry.space_group_name_H-M   'P 1'
#
loop_
_entity.id
_entity.type
_entity.pdbx_description
1 polymer ?
#
loop_
_entity_poly.entity_id
_entity_poly.type
_entity_poly.pdbx_seq_one_letter_code
_entity_poly.pdbx_strand_id
1 'polypeptide(L)' 'MVKQAKPDLNTPELEGITLSGALAVVYSKYDLGCGWEEQIHPYSKGYASQDALKLGMNTLVYAMTH' A
#
# COMPACT_ATOMS: atom_id res chain seq x y z
N MET A 1 -8.13 -10.82 0.88
CA MET A 1 -7.15 -9.87 1.47
C MET A 1 -5.81 -10.55 1.69
N VAL A 2 -4.69 -9.85 1.53
CA VAL A 2 -3.33 -10.42 1.63
C VAL A 2 -3.08 -11.10 2.98
N LYS A 3 -3.61 -10.55 4.09
CA LYS A 3 -3.45 -11.13 5.43
C LYS A 3 -4.14 -12.49 5.60
N GLN A 4 -5.15 -12.80 4.78
CA GLN A 4 -5.76 -14.15 4.79
C GLN A 4 -4.83 -15.19 4.17
N ALA A 5 -4.06 -14.80 3.13
CA ALA A 5 -3.08 -15.66 2.48
C ALA A 5 -1.72 -15.68 3.20
N LYS A 6 -1.39 -14.61 3.93
CA LYS A 6 -0.18 -14.44 4.74
C LYS A 6 -0.54 -13.89 6.13
N PRO A 7 -0.96 -14.76 7.07
CA PRO A 7 -1.41 -14.34 8.40
C PRO A 7 -0.38 -13.53 9.19
N ASP A 8 0.91 -13.83 9.00
CA ASP A 8 2.02 -13.21 9.72
C ASP A 8 2.44 -11.83 9.15
N LEU A 9 1.79 -11.36 8.07
CA LEU A 9 2.04 -10.04 7.50
C LEU A 9 1.45 -8.94 8.39
N ASN A 10 2.22 -8.53 9.40
CA ASN A 10 1.85 -7.49 10.36
C ASN A 10 2.41 -6.10 10.03
N THR A 11 3.24 -6.00 8.99
CA THR A 11 3.80 -4.75 8.48
C THR A 11 3.65 -4.74 6.95
N PRO A 12 3.27 -3.62 6.34
CA PRO A 12 3.14 -3.55 4.89
C PRO A 12 4.50 -3.77 4.21
N GLU A 13 4.50 -4.60 3.18
CA GLU A 13 5.65 -4.80 2.29
C GLU A 13 5.54 -3.80 1.14
N LEU A 14 6.45 -2.82 1.13
CA LEU A 14 6.59 -1.81 0.08
C LEU A 14 8.03 -1.80 -0.43
N GLU A 15 8.18 -1.53 -1.71
CA GLU A 15 9.47 -1.30 -2.36
C GLU A 15 9.53 0.17 -2.77
N GLY A 16 10.74 0.70 -2.96
CA GLY A 16 10.87 2.10 -3.33
C GLY A 16 12.18 2.43 -4.05
N ILE A 17 12.14 3.54 -4.77
CA ILE A 17 13.31 4.09 -5.46
C ILE A 17 13.57 5.48 -4.89
N THR A 18 14.78 5.67 -4.37
CA THR A 18 15.24 6.97 -3.88
C THR A 18 16.09 7.64 -4.95
N LEU A 19 15.73 8.86 -5.32
CA LEU A 19 16.46 9.70 -6.26
C LEU A 19 16.89 10.97 -5.53
N SER A 20 18.19 11.25 -5.53
CA SER A 20 18.76 12.46 -4.90
C SER A 20 18.32 12.68 -3.44
N GLY A 21 18.13 11.59 -2.69
CA GLY A 21 17.71 11.63 -1.28
C GLY A 21 16.21 11.67 -1.02
N ALA A 22 15.38 11.83 -2.06
CA ALA A 22 13.92 11.78 -1.95
C ALA A 22 13.40 10.40 -2.39
N LEU A 23 12.44 9.82 -1.66
CA LEU A 23 11.75 8.59 -2.06
C LEU A 23 10.79 8.93 -3.21
N ALA A 24 11.27 8.75 -4.44
CA ALA A 24 10.60 9.19 -5.66
C ALA A 24 9.57 8.17 -6.17
N VAL A 25 9.73 6.89 -5.84
CA VAL A 25 8.78 5.83 -6.19
C VAL A 25 8.46 5.03 -4.94
N VAL A 26 7.17 4.77 -4.71
CA VAL A 26 6.67 3.81 -3.73
C VAL A 26 5.85 2.78 -4.49
N TYR A 27 6.27 1.53 -4.42
CA TYR A 27 5.62 0.40 -5.09
C TYR A 27 5.10 -0.59 -4.05
N SER A 28 3.89 -1.08 -4.31
CA SER A 28 3.32 -2.21 -3.58
C SER A 28 3.04 -3.34 -4.55
N LYS A 29 3.57 -4.52 -4.26
CA LYS A 29 3.20 -5.75 -5.00
C LYS A 29 1.80 -6.24 -4.67
N TYR A 30 1.23 -5.77 -3.56
CA TYR A 30 -0.16 -6.04 -3.18
C TYR A 30 -1.04 -4.88 -3.59
N ASP A 31 -2.25 -5.19 -4.02
CA ASP A 31 -3.19 -4.18 -4.46
C ASP A 31 -3.58 -3.21 -3.32
N LEU A 32 -3.69 -1.94 -3.67
CA LEU A 32 -4.20 -0.87 -2.82
C LEU A 32 -5.55 -0.36 -3.33
N GLY A 33 -5.84 -0.52 -4.63
CA GLY A 33 -6.99 0.07 -5.32
C GLY A 33 -8.31 -0.44 -4.76
N CYS A 34 -8.48 -1.76 -4.60
CA CYS A 34 -9.70 -2.33 -4.00
C CYS A 34 -9.99 -1.73 -2.61
N GLY A 35 -8.93 -1.48 -1.84
CA GLY A 35 -9.03 -0.91 -0.50
C GLY A 35 -9.44 0.57 -0.52
N TRP A 36 -9.04 1.32 -1.55
CA TRP A 36 -9.41 2.73 -1.74
C TRP A 36 -10.81 2.90 -2.32
N GLU A 37 -11.21 2.01 -3.22
CA GLU A 37 -12.56 1.97 -3.80
C GLU A 37 -13.60 1.41 -2.82
N GLU A 38 -13.13 0.80 -1.73
CA GLU A 38 -13.95 0.03 -0.78
C GLU A 38 -14.75 -1.10 -1.46
N GLN A 39 -14.24 -1.62 -2.58
CA GLN A 39 -14.85 -2.70 -3.35
C GLN A 39 -13.96 -3.94 -3.35
N ILE A 40 -14.55 -5.08 -2.95
CA ILE A 40 -13.83 -6.35 -2.88
C ILE A 40 -13.84 -7.02 -4.25
N HIS A 41 -12.65 -7.21 -4.82
CA HIS A 41 -12.45 -8.04 -6.01
C HIS A 41 -11.99 -9.44 -5.59
N PRO A 42 -12.72 -10.53 -5.93
CA PRO A 42 -12.49 -11.87 -5.38
C PRO A 42 -11.08 -12.45 -5.55
N TYR A 43 -10.36 -12.03 -6.59
CA TYR A 43 -9.01 -12.51 -6.91
C TYR A 43 -7.91 -11.49 -6.59
N SER A 44 -8.27 -10.33 -6.02
CA SER A 44 -7.29 -9.31 -5.65
C SER A 44 -6.49 -9.75 -4.42
N LYS A 45 -5.17 -9.66 -4.54
CA LYS A 45 -4.23 -9.81 -3.43
C LYS A 45 -3.88 -8.43 -2.91
N GLY A 46 -4.84 -7.80 -2.22
CA GLY A 46 -4.72 -6.45 -1.71
C GLY A 46 -4.72 -6.34 -0.19
N TYR A 47 -4.29 -5.18 0.28
CA TYR A 47 -4.45 -4.77 1.68
C TYR A 47 -5.93 -4.58 2.03
N ALA A 48 -6.27 -4.72 3.32
CA ALA A 48 -7.61 -4.36 3.78
C ALA A 48 -7.84 -2.85 3.60
N SER A 49 -9.09 -2.43 3.39
CA SER A 49 -9.43 -1.04 3.09
C SER A 49 -8.81 -0.04 4.06
N GLN A 50 -8.90 -0.32 5.36
CA GLN A 50 -8.32 0.54 6.40
C GLN A 50 -6.80 0.69 6.26
N ASP A 51 -6.08 -0.37 5.92
CA ASP A 51 -4.63 -0.35 5.77
C ASP A 51 -4.22 0.31 4.46
N ALA A 52 -4.94 0.02 3.37
CA ALA A 52 -4.72 0.64 2.06
C ALA A 52 -4.90 2.16 2.14
N LEU A 53 -5.96 2.65 2.80
CA LEU A 53 -6.20 4.09 2.99
C LEU A 53 -5.09 4.76 3.81
N LYS A 54 -4.64 4.13 4.90
CA LYS A 54 -3.50 4.64 5.69
C LYS A 54 -2.21 4.72 4.86
N LEU A 55 -1.93 3.68 4.08
CA LEU A 55 -0.77 3.65 3.18
C LEU A 55 -0.84 4.75 2.12
N GLY A 56 -2.00 4.93 1.49
CA GLY A 56 -2.24 5.99 0.52
C GLY A 56 -2.02 7.37 1.12
N MET A 57 -2.65 7.65 2.26
CA MET A 57 -2.54 8.95 2.94
C MET A 57 -1.09 9.25 3.34
N ASN A 58 -0.39 8.29 3.93
CA ASN A 58 1.00 8.48 4.34
C ASN A 58 1.92 8.73 3.13
N THR A 59 1.68 8.02 2.01
CA THR A 59 2.44 8.21 0.77
C THR A 59 2.21 9.61 0.18
N LEU A 60 0.96 10.07 0.14
CA LEU A 60 0.61 11.41 -0.34
C LEU A 60 1.20 12.50 0.55
N VAL A 61 1.07 12.38 1.88
CA VAL A 61 1.64 13.34 2.82
C VAL A 61 3.15 13.42 2.69
N TYR A 62 3.84 12.28 2.58
CA TYR A 62 5.27 12.24 2.35
C TYR A 62 5.64 12.99 1.06
N ALA A 63 5.00 12.66 -0.06
CA ALA A 63 5.28 13.28 -1.36
C ALA A 63 5.02 14.80 -1.41
N MET A 64 4.16 15.32 -0.53
CA MET A 64 3.87 16.76 -0.43
C MET A 64 4.81 17.51 0.53
N THR A 65 5.54 16.81 1.40
CA THR A 65 6.27 17.42 2.52
C THR A 65 7.77 17.15 2.54
N HIS A 66 8.26 16.21 1.74
CA HIS A 66 9.67 15.80 1.65
C HIS A 66 10.12 15.74 0.19
#